data_AF-A0A4P5VK99-F1
#
_entry.id   AF-A0A4P5VK99-F1
#
_cell.length_a   1.000
_cell.length_b   1.000
_cell.length_c   1.000
_cell.angle_alpha   90.00
_cell.angle_beta   90.00
_cell.angle_gamma   90.00
#
_symmetry.space_group_name_H-M   'P 1'
#
loop_
_entity.id
_entity.type
_entity.pdbx_description
1 polymer ?
#
loop_
_entity_poly.entity_id
_entity_poly.type
_entity_poly.pdbx_seq_one_letter_code
_entity_poly.pdbx_strand_id
1 'polypeptide(L)'
;MAGWDGEIVVNMSDDMRFIKQGYDADIIEAFQDDRDQFIHFPDGHINKALPTMSIMGRSYYERFNCIYHPDYHSLWCDNEAMDVAQQLGRYKYIDLQIFSHEHPAWTGEPADALLMHTESFFEIDQETYQRRSKLGFPI
;
A
#
# COMPACT_ATOMS: atom_id res chain seq x y z
N MET A 1 16.08 6.17 5.19
CA MET A 1 16.91 4.97 4.95
C MET A 1 18.30 5.43 4.54
N ALA A 2 19.36 5.15 5.32
CA ALA A 2 20.71 5.60 4.97
C ALA A 2 21.30 4.71 3.85
N GLY A 3 21.79 5.33 2.77
CA GLY A 3 22.47 4.63 1.67
C GLY A 3 21.58 4.00 0.59
N TRP A 4 20.31 4.43 0.48
CA TRP A 4 19.42 3.99 -0.59
C TRP A 4 19.30 5.02 -1.72
N ASP A 5 19.54 4.58 -2.96
CA ASP A 5 19.54 5.42 -4.18
C ASP A 5 18.37 5.12 -5.14
N GLY A 6 17.40 4.28 -4.75
CA GLY A 6 16.25 3.93 -5.61
C GLY A 6 15.19 5.05 -5.72
N GLU A 7 14.47 5.11 -6.85
CA GLU A 7 13.46 6.16 -7.08
C GLU A 7 12.03 5.77 -6.71
N ILE A 8 11.78 4.48 -6.48
CA ILE A 8 10.45 3.91 -6.23
C ILE A 8 10.56 2.98 -5.03
N VAL A 9 9.63 3.12 -4.09
CA VAL A 9 9.44 2.22 -2.95
C VAL A 9 8.24 1.33 -3.24
N VAL A 10 8.43 0.02 -3.08
CA VAL A 10 7.37 -0.99 -3.13
C VAL A 10 7.37 -1.72 -1.79
N ASN A 11 6.25 -1.64 -1.07
CA ASN A 11 6.02 -2.44 0.12
C ASN A 11 5.04 -3.56 -0.22
N MET A 12 5.47 -4.80 -0.02
CA MET A 12 4.70 -5.99 -0.33
C MET A 12 4.69 -6.96 0.87
N SER A 13 3.58 -7.67 1.03
CA SER A 13 3.44 -8.77 1.98
C SER A 13 4.00 -10.07 1.41
N ASP A 14 4.22 -11.07 2.26
CA ASP A 14 4.73 -12.39 1.88
C ASP A 14 3.70 -13.25 1.13
N ASP A 15 2.41 -12.92 1.25
CA ASP A 15 1.30 -13.50 0.50
C ASP A 15 1.00 -12.77 -0.83
N MET A 16 1.88 -11.87 -1.27
CA MET A 16 1.76 -11.19 -2.57
C MET A 16 2.73 -11.77 -3.59
N ARG A 17 2.22 -12.09 -4.77
CA ARG A 17 3.00 -12.70 -5.84
C ARG A 17 2.87 -11.94 -7.15
N PHE A 18 3.99 -11.53 -7.74
CA PHE A 18 4.00 -11.01 -9.11
C PHE A 18 3.69 -12.14 -10.11
N ILE A 19 2.70 -11.89 -10.97
CA ILE A 19 2.19 -12.87 -11.95
C ILE A 19 2.50 -12.49 -13.40
N LYS A 20 2.97 -11.26 -13.64
CA LYS A 20 3.32 -10.75 -14.97
C LYS A 20 4.83 -10.64 -15.12
N GLN A 21 5.39 -11.21 -16.19
CA GLN A 21 6.78 -10.95 -16.55
C GLN A 21 6.95 -9.47 -16.95
N GLY A 22 8.00 -8.83 -16.44
CA GLY A 22 8.25 -7.40 -16.65
C GLY A 22 7.39 -6.48 -15.78
N TYR A 23 6.86 -6.99 -14.66
CA TYR A 23 6.08 -6.20 -13.69
C TYR A 23 6.84 -4.95 -13.20
N ASP A 24 8.15 -5.05 -13.09
CA ASP A 24 9.05 -3.98 -12.68
C ASP A 24 9.07 -2.84 -13.70
N ALA A 25 9.11 -3.18 -15.00
CA ALA A 25 8.97 -2.19 -16.06
C ALA A 25 7.58 -1.55 -16.07
N ASP A 26 6.51 -2.31 -15.79
CA ASP A 26 5.16 -1.74 -15.68
C ASP A 26 5.04 -0.76 -14.51
N ILE A 27 5.68 -1.08 -13.36
CA ILE A 27 5.73 -0.17 -12.20
C ILE A 27 6.47 1.11 -12.58
N ILE A 28 7.64 1.01 -13.22
CA ILE A 28 8.41 2.19 -13.64
C ILE A 28 7.60 3.06 -14.61
N GLU A 29 6.98 2.45 -15.62
CA GLU A 29 6.15 3.15 -16.61
C GLU A 29 4.94 3.85 -15.97
N ALA A 30 4.36 3.28 -14.92
CA ALA A 30 3.22 3.88 -14.22
C ALA A 30 3.55 5.25 -13.61
N PHE A 31 4.80 5.48 -13.20
CA PHE A 31 5.25 6.80 -12.71
C PHE A 31 5.56 7.78 -13.83
N GLN A 32 5.81 7.32 -15.06
CA GLN A 32 6.28 8.15 -16.16
C GLN A 32 7.51 8.97 -15.70
N ASP A 33 7.46 10.30 -15.78
CA ASP A 33 8.50 11.22 -15.31
C ASP A 33 8.19 11.86 -13.93
N ASP A 34 7.11 11.45 -13.24
CA ASP A 34 6.67 12.04 -11.97
C ASP A 34 6.84 11.08 -10.79
N ARG A 35 7.73 11.42 -9.84
CA ARG A 35 8.01 10.64 -8.63
C ARG A 35 7.24 11.14 -7.40
N ASP A 36 6.39 12.16 -7.53
CA ASP A 36 5.47 12.63 -6.47
C ASP A 36 4.10 11.95 -6.62
N GLN A 37 4.08 10.61 -6.73
CA GLN A 37 2.88 9.81 -6.97
C GLN A 37 2.78 8.60 -6.03
N PHE A 38 1.55 8.19 -5.79
CA PHE A 38 1.17 6.91 -5.19
C PHE A 38 0.42 6.08 -6.24
N ILE A 39 1.03 4.96 -6.65
CA ILE A 39 0.52 4.09 -7.71
C ILE A 39 -0.24 2.93 -7.09
N HIS A 40 -1.40 2.63 -7.66
CA HIS A 40 -2.24 1.50 -7.24
C HIS A 40 -2.47 0.57 -8.44
N PHE A 41 -1.98 -0.67 -8.33
CA PHE A 41 -2.33 -1.78 -9.23
C PHE A 41 -3.31 -2.75 -8.53
N PRO A 42 -4.29 -3.31 -9.23
CA PRO A 42 -5.24 -4.26 -8.66
C PRO A 42 -4.55 -5.55 -8.16
N ASP A 43 -5.06 -6.07 -7.05
CA ASP A 43 -4.60 -7.30 -6.39
C ASP A 43 -5.30 -8.58 -6.88
N GLY A 44 -6.33 -8.43 -7.72
CA GLY A 44 -7.19 -9.51 -8.23
C GLY A 44 -8.45 -9.77 -7.41
N HIS A 45 -8.62 -9.14 -6.25
CA HIS A 45 -9.73 -9.36 -5.32
C HIS A 45 -10.42 -8.05 -4.92
N ILE A 46 -9.73 -7.21 -4.13
CA ILE A 46 -10.26 -5.92 -3.65
C ILE A 46 -10.16 -4.84 -4.74
N ASN A 47 -9.15 -4.92 -5.61
CA ASN A 47 -8.96 -4.06 -6.77
C ASN A 47 -9.09 -2.56 -6.40
N LYS A 48 -9.86 -1.78 -7.17
CA LYS A 48 -10.03 -0.32 -7.02
C LYS A 48 -10.44 0.16 -5.62
N ALA A 49 -10.95 -0.73 -4.76
CA ALA A 49 -11.43 -0.35 -3.44
C ALA A 49 -10.31 -0.05 -2.44
N LEU A 50 -9.13 -0.68 -2.56
CA LEU A 50 -8.02 -0.48 -1.61
C LEU A 50 -6.67 -0.90 -2.22
N PRO A 51 -5.61 -0.08 -2.10
CA PRO A 51 -4.27 -0.45 -2.55
C PRO A 51 -3.59 -1.36 -1.52
N THR A 52 -3.72 -2.67 -1.69
CA THR A 52 -3.08 -3.64 -0.77
C THR A 52 -1.55 -3.64 -0.88
N MET A 53 -0.98 -3.23 -2.02
CA MET A 53 0.45 -3.00 -2.21
C MET A 53 0.74 -1.49 -2.28
N SER A 54 1.54 -0.99 -1.34
CA SER A 54 1.93 0.43 -1.31
C SER A 54 3.12 0.68 -2.24
N ILE A 55 2.87 1.43 -3.32
CA ILE A 55 3.85 1.74 -4.35
C ILE A 55 3.93 3.26 -4.47
N MET A 56 5.08 3.83 -4.13
CA MET A 56 5.27 5.28 -4.09
C MET A 56 6.60 5.71 -4.69
N GLY A 57 6.59 6.86 -5.34
CA GLY A 57 7.81 7.47 -5.82
C GLY A 57 8.58 8.11 -4.67
N ARG A 58 9.90 8.27 -4.84
CA ARG A 58 10.80 8.82 -3.81
C ARG A 58 10.31 10.19 -3.32
N SER A 59 9.94 11.10 -4.21
CA SER A 59 9.48 12.44 -3.81
C SER A 59 8.20 12.39 -2.98
N TYR A 60 7.29 11.44 -3.28
CA TYR A 60 6.11 11.20 -2.45
C TYR A 60 6.48 10.64 -1.07
N TYR A 61 7.35 9.62 -1.03
CA TYR A 61 7.85 9.02 0.21
C TYR A 61 8.54 10.05 1.11
N GLU A 62 9.42 10.89 0.56
CA GLU A 62 10.21 11.87 1.30
C GLU A 62 9.35 12.95 1.99
N ARG A 63 8.12 13.16 1.52
CA ARG A 63 7.15 14.07 2.17
C ARG A 63 6.77 13.62 3.57
N PHE A 64 6.63 12.31 3.78
CA PHE A 64 6.18 11.72 5.04
C PHE A 64 7.32 11.04 5.80
N ASN A 65 8.36 10.61 5.08
CA ASN A 65 9.48 9.84 5.59
C ASN A 65 9.05 8.53 6.29
N CYS A 66 7.92 7.98 5.87
CA CYS A 66 7.41 6.66 6.24
C CYS A 66 6.56 6.08 5.10
N ILE A 67 6.40 4.76 5.07
CA ILE A 67 5.49 4.07 4.12
C ILE A 67 4.06 4.16 4.64
N TYR A 68 3.90 3.92 5.95
CA TYR A 68 2.67 4.01 6.71
C TYR A 68 2.93 4.83 7.98
N HIS A 69 1.91 5.51 8.48
CA HIS A 69 2.03 6.29 9.72
C HIS A 69 2.38 5.36 10.90
N PRO A 70 3.33 5.73 11.79
CA PRO A 70 3.81 4.85 12.86
C PRO A 70 2.79 4.56 13.98
N ASP A 71 1.65 5.25 14.00
CA ASP A 71 0.54 4.94 14.92
C ASP A 71 -0.15 3.61 14.61
N TYR A 72 -0.01 3.09 13.38
CA TYR A 72 -0.63 1.83 12.97
C TYR A 72 0.23 0.64 13.39
N HIS A 73 -0.42 -0.42 13.85
CA HIS A 73 0.23 -1.69 14.16
C HIS A 73 0.39 -2.56 12.92
N SER A 74 -0.65 -2.70 12.10
CA SER A 74 -0.62 -3.51 10.88
C SER A 74 -1.70 -3.14 9.85
N LEU A 75 -2.94 -2.97 10.29
CA LEU A 75 -4.13 -2.85 9.44
C LEU A 75 -4.54 -1.38 9.27
N TRP A 76 -5.48 -1.09 8.36
CA TRP A 76 -6.04 0.25 8.10
C TRP A 76 -5.05 1.34 7.64
N CYS A 77 -3.77 1.04 7.57
CA CYS A 77 -2.73 1.98 7.15
C CYS A 77 -2.77 2.28 5.64
N ASP A 78 -3.21 1.31 4.84
CA ASP A 78 -3.48 1.43 3.41
C ASP A 78 -4.72 2.28 3.11
N ASN A 79 -5.75 2.25 3.98
CA ASN A 79 -6.88 3.18 3.91
C ASN A 79 -6.40 4.64 4.03
N GLU A 80 -5.59 4.96 5.05
CA GLU A 80 -5.03 6.31 5.18
C GLU A 80 -4.11 6.64 4.00
N ALA A 81 -3.25 5.72 3.56
CA ALA A 81 -2.37 5.96 2.42
C ALA A 81 -3.15 6.31 1.15
N MET A 82 -4.24 5.60 0.87
CA MET A 82 -5.14 5.87 -0.25
C MET A 82 -5.80 7.24 -0.12
N ASP A 83 -6.41 7.54 1.03
CA ASP A 83 -7.13 8.78 1.24
C ASP A 83 -6.20 10.00 1.16
N VAL A 84 -5.03 9.93 1.79
CA VAL A 84 -4.02 10.99 1.75
C VAL A 84 -3.53 11.21 0.32
N ALA A 85 -3.22 10.13 -0.41
CA ALA A 85 -2.80 10.23 -1.80
C ALA A 85 -3.88 10.90 -2.68
N GLN A 86 -5.15 10.57 -2.46
CA GLN A 86 -6.28 11.17 -3.18
C GLN A 86 -6.46 12.65 -2.81
N GLN A 87 -6.40 13.00 -1.52
CA GLN A 87 -6.50 14.38 -1.05
C GLN A 87 -5.40 15.28 -1.62
N LEU A 88 -4.20 14.73 -1.79
CA LEU A 88 -3.07 15.43 -2.40
C LEU A 88 -3.12 15.46 -3.94
N GLY A 89 -4.07 14.76 -4.57
CA GLY A 89 -4.15 14.61 -6.02
C GLY A 89 -2.99 13.81 -6.62
N ARG A 90 -2.36 12.93 -5.82
CA ARG A 90 -1.19 12.13 -6.19
C ARG A 90 -1.48 10.63 -6.36
N TYR A 91 -2.72 10.22 -6.12
CA TYR A 91 -3.18 8.86 -6.33
C TYR A 91 -3.40 8.56 -7.83
N LYS A 92 -2.86 7.45 -8.31
CA LYS A 92 -3.05 6.97 -9.69
C LYS A 92 -3.33 5.48 -9.70
N TYR A 93 -4.52 5.10 -10.17
CA TYR A 93 -4.89 3.70 -10.39
C TYR A 93 -4.51 3.27 -11.81
N ILE A 94 -3.83 2.13 -11.92
CA ILE A 94 -3.43 1.51 -13.19
C ILE A 94 -4.22 0.21 -13.35
N ASP A 95 -5.10 0.15 -14.35
CA ASP A 95 -5.98 -1.01 -14.60
C ASP A 95 -5.22 -2.15 -15.31
N LEU A 96 -4.16 -2.64 -14.65
CA LEU A 96 -3.29 -3.71 -15.10
C LEU A 96 -2.94 -4.59 -13.89
N GLN A 97 -3.39 -5.84 -13.87
CA GLN A 97 -3.03 -6.75 -12.80
C GLN A 97 -1.62 -7.32 -13.01
N ILE A 98 -0.67 -6.88 -12.20
CA ILE A 98 0.74 -7.34 -12.24
C ILE A 98 1.08 -8.33 -11.12
N PHE A 99 0.24 -8.38 -10.08
CA PHE A 99 0.38 -9.27 -8.93
C PHE A 99 -0.98 -9.86 -8.51
N SER A 100 -0.92 -10.91 -7.70
CA SER A 100 -2.06 -11.48 -6.99
C SER A 100 -1.82 -11.42 -5.48
N HIS A 101 -2.86 -11.15 -4.72
CA HIS A 101 -2.84 -11.25 -3.25
C HIS A 101 -3.44 -12.59 -2.82
N GLU A 102 -2.59 -13.54 -2.44
CA GLU A 102 -2.95 -14.92 -2.08
C GLU A 102 -3.38 -15.03 -0.59
N HIS A 103 -4.13 -14.03 -0.10
CA HIS A 103 -4.60 -13.99 1.28
C HIS A 103 -5.45 -15.23 1.63
N PRO A 104 -5.35 -15.80 2.85
CA PRO A 104 -6.14 -16.95 3.29
C PRO A 104 -7.65 -16.83 3.07
N ALA A 105 -8.20 -15.62 3.15
CA ALA A 105 -9.61 -15.34 2.85
C ALA A 105 -10.02 -15.67 1.39
N TRP A 106 -9.05 -15.68 0.47
CA TRP A 106 -9.26 -15.92 -0.97
C TRP A 106 -8.82 -17.32 -1.41
N THR A 107 -7.77 -17.86 -0.78
CA THR A 107 -7.23 -19.19 -1.10
C THR A 107 -7.98 -20.31 -0.38
N GLY A 108 -8.60 -20.01 0.76
CA GLY A 108 -9.23 -20.99 1.65
C GLY A 108 -8.23 -21.74 2.53
N GLU A 109 -6.95 -21.34 2.49
CA GLU A 109 -5.93 -21.84 3.40
C GLU A 109 -6.21 -21.40 4.85
N PRO A 110 -5.78 -22.16 5.87
CA PRO A 110 -5.90 -21.72 7.25
C PRO A 110 -5.04 -20.49 7.55
N ALA A 111 -5.56 -19.58 8.39
CA ALA A 111 -4.76 -18.48 8.92
C ALA A 111 -3.62 -19.03 9.79
N ASP A 112 -2.39 -18.57 9.52
CA ASP A 112 -1.23 -18.92 10.32
C ASP A 112 -1.09 -18.01 11.56
N ALA A 113 -0.05 -18.25 12.36
CA ALA A 113 0.18 -17.47 13.57
C ALA A 113 0.49 -15.99 13.31
N LEU A 114 1.11 -15.67 12.16
CA LEU A 114 1.42 -14.29 11.80
C LEU A 114 0.14 -13.55 11.43
N LEU A 115 -0.70 -14.14 10.57
CA LEU A 115 -1.97 -13.53 10.19
C LEU A 115 -2.89 -13.35 11.40
N MET A 116 -3.00 -14.36 12.28
CA MET A 116 -3.79 -14.22 13.52
C MET A 116 -3.27 -13.08 14.41
N HIS A 117 -1.96 -12.85 14.45
CA HIS A 117 -1.37 -11.76 15.21
C HIS A 117 -1.69 -10.40 14.59
N THR A 118 -1.51 -10.24 13.27
CA THR A 118 -1.78 -8.96 12.59
C THR A 118 -3.27 -8.62 12.59
N GLU A 119 -4.14 -9.61 12.37
CA GLU A 119 -5.61 -9.46 12.47
C GLU A 119 -6.07 -9.05 13.88
N SER A 120 -5.33 -9.41 14.92
CA SER A 120 -5.66 -8.98 16.28
C SER A 120 -5.60 -7.45 16.48
N PHE A 121 -4.96 -6.71 15.55
CA PHE A 121 -4.89 -5.26 15.59
C PHE A 121 -6.02 -4.55 14.83
N PHE A 122 -6.98 -5.29 14.25
CA PHE A 122 -8.01 -4.70 13.39
C PHE A 122 -8.77 -3.55 14.06
N GLU A 123 -9.27 -3.76 15.29
CA GLU A 123 -10.08 -2.77 16.00
C GLU A 123 -9.26 -1.53 16.40
N ILE A 124 -8.05 -1.71 16.94
CA ILE A 124 -7.19 -0.60 17.37
C ILE A 124 -6.69 0.25 16.18
N ASP A 125 -6.39 -0.38 15.06
CA ASP A 125 -5.97 0.31 13.85
C ASP A 125 -7.16 1.02 13.17
N GLN A 126 -8.36 0.43 13.22
CA GLN A 126 -9.58 1.10 12.79
C GLN A 126 -9.85 2.38 13.60
N GLU A 127 -9.76 2.30 14.92
CA GLU A 127 -9.91 3.45 15.80
C GLU A 127 -8.86 4.52 15.51
N THR A 128 -7.62 4.11 15.25
CA THR A 128 -6.52 4.99 14.84
C THR A 128 -6.85 5.72 13.54
N TYR A 129 -7.27 5.00 12.50
CA TYR A 129 -7.69 5.59 11.23
C TYR A 129 -8.83 6.60 11.42
N GLN A 130 -9.89 6.23 12.15
CA GLN A 130 -11.02 7.12 12.39
C GLN A 130 -10.62 8.39 13.16
N ARG A 131 -9.74 8.26 14.15
CA ARG A 131 -9.20 9.39 14.92
C ARG A 131 -8.38 10.31 14.02
N ARG A 132 -7.46 9.76 13.22
CA ARG A 132 -6.58 10.53 12.34
C ARG A 132 -7.33 11.19 11.19
N SER A 133 -8.32 10.49 10.60
CA SER A 133 -9.20 11.01 9.56
C SER A 133 -9.96 12.26 10.02
N LYS A 134 -10.50 12.27 11.25
CA LYS A 134 -11.16 13.45 11.84
C LYS A 134 -10.24 14.67 12.00
N LEU A 135 -8.93 14.44 12.08
CA LEU A 135 -7.91 15.49 12.20
C LEU A 135 -7.33 15.89 10.83
N GLY A 136 -7.76 15.24 9.74
CA GLY A 136 -7.22 15.47 8.40
C GLY A 136 -5.85 14.86 8.16
N PHE A 137 -5.57 13.70 8.79
CA PHE A 137 -4.31 12.96 8.63
C PHE A 137 -3.04 13.82 8.82
N PRO A 138 -2.86 14.43 10.00
CA PRO A 138 -1.67 15.24 10.27
C PRO A 138 -0.38 14.42 10.12
N ILE A 139 0.61 15.04 9.49
CA ILE A 139 1.99 14.51 9.36
C ILE A 139 2.75 14.72 10.66
#